data_AF-A0AB37NZ27-F1
#
_entry.id   AF-A0AB37NZ27-F1
#
_cell.length_a   1.000
_cell.length_b   1.000
_cell.length_c   1.000
_cell.angle_alpha   90.00
_cell.angle_beta   90.00
_cell.angle_gamma   90.00
#
_symmetry.space_group_name_H-M   'P 1'
#
loop_
_entity.id
_entity.type
_entity.pdbx_description
1 polymer ?
#
loop_
_entity_poly.entity_id
_entity_poly.type
_entity_poly.pdbx_seq_one_letter_code
_entity_poly.pdbx_strand_id
1 'polypeptide(L)' 'MREYARRIDRVNHEHAVDVLQDLDSGEPTIALGTGIFYAREDGIDVPPDMLAQTGRELDPEDGYALEAYRDLMKKSRAIA' A
#
# COMPACT_ATOMS: atom_id res chain seq x y z
N MET A 1 4.74 5.28 3.44
CA MET A 1 4.07 4.69 4.62
C MET A 1 3.02 5.54 5.30
N ARG A 2 3.37 6.64 5.97
CA ARG A 2 2.38 7.48 6.68
C ARG A 2 1.27 8.05 5.79
N GLU A 3 1.50 8.14 4.48
CA GLU A 3 0.47 8.50 3.50
C GLU A 3 -0.50 7.34 3.21
N TYR A 4 -0.03 6.09 3.15
CA TYR A 4 -0.91 4.92 3.08
C TYR A 4 -1.83 4.88 4.29
N ALA A 5 -1.26 4.93 5.50
CA ALA A 5 -2.04 4.94 6.74
C ALA A 5 -3.09 6.08 6.76
N ARG A 6 -2.72 7.30 6.36
CA ARG A 6 -3.67 8.43 6.32
C ARG A 6 -4.81 8.27 5.30
N ARG A 7 -4.57 7.58 4.19
CA ARG A 7 -5.61 7.30 3.18
C ARG A 7 -6.52 6.17 3.62
N ILE A 8 -5.92 5.13 4.20
CA ILE A 8 -6.61 3.97 4.77
C ILE A 8 -7.50 4.41 5.94
N ASP A 9 -7.01 5.26 6.83
CA ASP A 9 -7.74 5.75 8.01
C ASP A 9 -9.08 6.42 7.68
N ARG A 10 -9.19 7.01 6.48
CA ARG A 10 -10.44 7.63 6.00
C ARG A 10 -11.53 6.62 5.67
N VAL A 11 -11.16 5.35 5.47
CA VAL A 11 -12.04 4.27 5.03
C VAL A 11 -12.13 3.19 6.11
N ASN A 12 -10.99 2.80 6.68
CA ASN A 12 -10.86 1.75 7.68
C ASN A 12 -9.76 2.10 8.70
N HIS A 13 -10.16 2.46 9.92
CA HIS A 13 -9.24 2.84 10.99
C HIS A 13 -8.35 1.67 11.45
N GLU A 14 -8.90 0.45 11.51
CA GLU A 14 -8.16 -0.72 12.01
C GLU A 14 -6.99 -1.05 11.08
N HIS A 15 -7.24 -1.08 9.77
CA HIS A 15 -6.17 -1.27 8.78
C HIS A 15 -5.10 -0.17 8.84
N ALA A 16 -5.50 1.07 9.14
CA ALA A 16 -4.53 2.16 9.28
C ALA A 16 -3.64 1.98 10.52
N VAL A 17 -4.20 1.48 11.62
CA VAL A 17 -3.45 1.15 12.84
C VAL A 17 -2.43 0.06 12.54
N ASP A 18 -2.80 -1.00 11.82
CA ASP A 18 -1.89 -2.09 11.47
C ASP A 18 -0.69 -1.58 10.65
N VAL A 19 -0.93 -0.74 9.64
CA VAL A 19 0.14 -0.11 8.84
C VAL A 19 1.07 0.76 9.69
N LEU A 20 0.52 1.45 10.70
CA LEU A 20 1.33 2.26 11.61
C LEU A 20 2.12 1.40 12.60
N GLN A 21 1.56 0.29 13.07
CA GLN A 21 2.25 -0.66 13.93
C GLN A 21 3.43 -1.31 13.20
N ASP A 22 3.24 -1.75 11.96
CA ASP A 22 4.32 -2.28 11.12
C ASP A 22 5.39 -1.22 10.84
N LEU A 23 5.01 0.06 10.72
CA LEU A 23 5.98 1.14 10.55
C LEU A 23 6.78 1.38 11.83
N ASP A 24 6.12 1.34 12.99
CA ASP A 24 6.73 1.58 14.29
C ASP A 24 7.55 0.37 14.80
N SER A 25 7.35 -0.83 14.23
CA SER A 25 8.18 -2.01 14.51
C SER A 25 9.62 -1.88 13.98
N GLY A 26 9.86 -0.91 13.08
CA GLY A 26 11.15 -0.72 12.42
C GLY A 26 11.32 -1.52 11.13
N GLU A 27 10.25 -2.13 10.62
CA GLU A 27 10.24 -2.92 9.38
C GLU A 27 9.46 -2.18 8.26
N PRO A 28 10.05 -1.13 7.65
CA PRO A 28 9.32 -0.26 6.71
C PRO A 28 8.85 -0.96 5.44
N THR A 29 9.50 -2.06 5.03
CA THR A 29 9.10 -2.88 3.89
C THR A 29 7.83 -3.68 4.19
N ILE A 30 7.71 -4.25 5.39
CA ILE A 30 6.47 -4.92 5.83
C ILE A 30 5.33 -3.92 5.86
N ALA A 31 5.56 -2.76 6.48
CA ALA A 31 4.57 -1.70 6.52
C ALA A 31 4.12 -1.36 5.09
N LEU A 32 5.05 -1.24 4.14
CA LEU A 32 4.75 -0.95 2.73
C LEU A 32 3.90 -2.02 2.09
N GLY A 33 4.23 -3.30 2.32
CA GLY A 33 3.44 -4.44 1.87
C GLY A 33 2.01 -4.41 2.42
N THR A 34 1.87 -4.21 3.73
CA THR A 34 0.57 -4.07 4.41
C THR A 34 -0.22 -2.89 3.85
N GLY A 35 0.43 -1.74 3.66
CA GLY A 35 -0.21 -0.52 3.16
C GLY A 35 -0.74 -0.63 1.73
N ILE A 36 0.03 -1.24 0.81
CA ILE A 36 -0.42 -1.45 -0.57
C ILE A 36 -1.53 -2.52 -0.62
N PHE A 37 -1.43 -3.55 0.22
CA PHE A 37 -2.45 -4.59 0.34
C PHE A 37 -3.80 -4.01 0.79
N TYR A 38 -3.84 -3.26 1.89
CA TYR A 38 -5.08 -2.65 2.37
C TYR A 38 -5.62 -1.58 1.42
N ALA A 39 -4.75 -0.82 0.74
CA ALA A 39 -5.22 0.10 -0.28
C ALA A 39 -5.99 -0.61 -1.41
N ARG A 40 -5.57 -1.83 -1.79
CA ARG A 40 -6.30 -2.68 -2.75
C ARG A 40 -7.60 -3.22 -2.16
N GLU A 41 -7.56 -3.79 -0.96
CA GLU A 41 -8.73 -4.38 -0.27
C GLU A 41 -9.84 -3.33 -0.04
N ASP A 42 -9.47 -2.15 0.44
CA ASP A 42 -10.39 -1.07 0.78
C ASP A 42 -10.80 -0.22 -0.45
N GLY A 43 -10.33 -0.58 -1.66
CA GLY A 43 -10.66 0.10 -2.92
C GLY A 43 -10.13 1.53 -3.03
N ILE A 44 -9.09 1.87 -2.27
CA ILE A 44 -8.51 3.21 -2.16
C ILE A 44 -7.76 3.56 -3.45
N ASP A 45 -7.94 4.79 -3.91
CA ASP A 45 -7.16 5.32 -5.03
C ASP A 45 -5.76 5.73 -4.58
N VAL A 46 -4.75 5.06 -5.14
CA VAL A 46 -3.34 5.30 -4.85
C VAL A 46 -2.72 6.10 -5.99
N PRO A 47 -2.13 7.28 -5.71
CA PRO A 47 -1.54 8.13 -6.73
C PRO A 47 -0.45 7.40 -7.55
N PRO A 48 -0.34 7.63 -8.88
CA PRO A 48 0.62 6.93 -9.74
C PRO A 48 2.09 7.11 -9.32
N ASP A 49 2.45 8.28 -8.82
CA ASP A 49 3.78 8.59 -8.26
C ASP A 49 4.06 7.77 -7.00
N MET A 50 3.05 7.59 -6.15
CA MET A 50 3.15 6.78 -4.93
C MET A 50 3.22 5.28 -5.26
N LEU A 51 2.49 4.81 -6.29
CA LEU A 51 2.64 3.46 -6.83
C LEU A 51 4.04 3.26 -7.43
N ALA A 52 4.54 4.21 -8.21
CA ALA A 52 5.88 4.14 -8.78
C ALA A 52 6.98 4.09 -7.71
N GLN A 53 6.82 4.82 -6.60
CA GLN A 53 7.71 4.71 -5.44
C GLN A 53 7.58 3.33 -4.78
N THR A 54 6.34 2.87 -4.55
CA THR A 54 6.08 1.55 -3.96
C THR A 54 6.78 0.44 -4.75
N GLY A 55 6.68 0.45 -6.08
CA GLY A 55 7.34 -0.56 -6.93
C GLY A 55 8.87 -0.53 -6.90
N ARG A 56 9.53 0.52 -6.39
CA ARG A 56 10.99 0.58 -6.21
C ARG A 56 11.43 0.01 -4.86
N GLU A 57 10.55 0.08 -3.87
CA GLU A 57 10.83 -0.27 -2.48
C GLU A 57 10.25 -1.64 -2.09
N LEU A 58 9.28 -2.14 -2.86
CA LEU A 58 8.62 -3.42 -2.59
C LEU A 58 9.56 -4.60 -2.85
N ASP A 59 9.61 -5.51 -1.87
CA ASP A 59 10.38 -6.75 -1.98
C ASP A 59 9.72 -7.70 -3.00
N PRO A 60 10.47 -8.24 -3.98
CA PRO A 60 9.96 -9.24 -4.93
C PRO A 60 9.40 -10.51 -4.27
N GLU A 61 9.86 -10.85 -3.07
CA GLU A 61 9.42 -12.03 -2.32
C GLU A 61 8.10 -11.82 -1.57
N ASP A 62 7.63 -10.57 -1.48
CA ASP A 62 6.41 -10.21 -0.77
C ASP A 62 5.16 -10.46 -1.63
N GLY A 63 4.77 -11.74 -1.71
CA GLY A 63 3.81 -12.25 -2.70
C GLY A 63 2.44 -11.55 -2.68
N TYR A 64 1.87 -11.29 -1.50
CA TYR A 64 0.54 -10.68 -1.39
C TYR A 64 0.59 -9.18 -1.73
N ALA A 65 1.64 -8.48 -1.31
CA ALA A 65 1.83 -7.07 -1.61
C ALA A 65 2.14 -6.83 -3.08
N LEU A 66 2.91 -7.74 -3.71
CA LEU A 66 3.21 -7.68 -5.14
C LEU A 66 1.97 -7.89 -6.00
N GLU A 67 1.06 -8.76 -5.59
CA GLU A 67 -0.25 -8.90 -6.23
C GLU A 67 -1.06 -7.61 -6.14
N ALA A 68 -1.18 -7.03 -4.94
CA ALA A 68 -1.91 -5.78 -4.72
C ALA A 68 -1.33 -4.61 -5.54
N TYR A 69 0.01 -4.48 -5.59
CA TYR A 69 0.69 -3.50 -6.42
C TYR A 69 0.35 -3.67 -7.91
N ARG A 70 0.38 -4.89 -8.44
CA ARG A 70 0.09 -5.17 -9.86
C ARG A 70 -1.35 -4.81 -10.22
N ASP A 71 -2.30 -5.11 -9.35
CA ASP A 71 -3.71 -4.77 -9.54
C ASP A 71 -3.92 -3.25 -9.58
N LEU A 72 -3.35 -2.54 -8.61
CA LEU A 72 -3.45 -1.08 -8.54
C LEU A 72 -2.74 -0.40 -9.72
N MET A 73 -1.60 -0.92 -10.19
CA MET A 73 -0.93 -0.45 -11.40
C MET A 73 -1.76 -0.66 -12.66
N LYS A 74 -2.43 -1.80 -12.79
CA LYS A 74 -3.35 -2.07 -13.90
C LYS A 74 -4.54 -1.11 -13.88
N LYS A 75 -5.10 -0.84 -12.71
CA LYS A 75 -6.19 0.14 -12.52
C LYS A 75 -5.72 1.54 -12.90
N SER A 76 -4.57 1.98 -12.40
CA SER A 76 -3.99 3.30 -12.69
C SER A 76 -3.77 3.53 -14.20
N ARG A 77 -3.33 2.51 -14.95
CA ARG A 77 -3.18 2.59 -16.41
C ARG A 77 -4.49 2.65 -17.18
N ALA A 78 -5.59 2.18 -16.61
CA ALA A 78 -6.89 2.19 -17.28
C ALA A 78 -7.57 3.57 -17.22
N ILE A 79 -7.07 4.49 -16.39
CA ILE A 79 -7.61 5.84 -16.16
C ILE A 79 -6.74 6.95 -16.76
N ALA A 80 -5.59 6.59 -17.36
CA ALA A 80 -4.65 7.50 -18.02
C ALA A 80 -4.81 7.43 -19.54
#